data_AF-A0AAE4C797-F1
#
_entry.id   AF-A0AAE4C797-F1
#
_cell.length_a   1.000
_cell.length_b   1.000
_cell.length_c   1.000
_cell.angle_alpha   90.00
_cell.angle_beta   90.00
_cell.angle_gamma   90.00
#
_symmetry.space_group_name_H-M   'P 1'
#
loop_
_entity.id
_entity.type
_entity.pdbx_description
1 polymer ?
#
loop_
_entity_poly.entity_id
_entity_poly.type
_entity_poly.pdbx_seq_one_letter_code
_entity_poly.pdbx_strand_id
1 'polypeptide(L)'
;MLVKNSSPANFPSRAGKIAALIRAENARRPVRATFLHEDCDEVEPAHERVAKTIEESSLAKSHHIHAVTPAWEMESWVFLWPEAVTAYRPSWKLSNSYRSRSTGMIANAKETLTRDLDSNSPGRGTPKYRESDLPGIMEKVRTEGLIDQRRAQSRSFDAFRDAAACPTCDLRTLAESP
;
A
#
# COMPACT_ATOMS: atom_id res chain seq x y z
N MET A 1 -3.84 -8.51 -7.31
CA MET A 1 -2.85 -9.53 -7.75
C MET A 1 -1.48 -9.02 -7.35
N LEU A 2 -0.62 -9.83 -6.73
CA LEU A 2 0.73 -9.42 -6.36
C LEU A 2 1.70 -9.75 -7.50
N VAL A 3 2.30 -8.73 -8.14
CA VAL A 3 3.42 -8.91 -9.06
C VAL A 3 4.69 -8.74 -8.22
N LYS A 4 5.42 -9.83 -7.96
CA LYS A 4 6.64 -9.79 -7.14
C LYS A 4 7.86 -9.34 -7.96
N ASN A 5 8.71 -8.51 -7.34
CA ASN A 5 10.03 -8.07 -7.81
C ASN A 5 10.02 -7.41 -9.21
N SER A 6 9.77 -6.11 -9.25
CA SER A 6 10.01 -5.30 -10.44
C SER A 6 10.62 -3.96 -10.06
N SER A 7 11.85 -3.68 -10.49
CA SER A 7 12.25 -2.28 -10.60
C SER A 7 11.18 -1.54 -11.47
N PRO A 8 10.66 -0.37 -11.04
CA PRO A 8 9.63 0.38 -11.75
C PRO A 8 9.94 0.62 -13.24
N ALA A 9 11.22 0.70 -13.59
CA ALA A 9 11.71 0.84 -14.96
C ALA A 9 11.25 -0.28 -15.91
N ASN A 10 10.91 -1.45 -15.39
CA ASN A 10 10.48 -2.60 -16.20
C ASN A 10 8.96 -2.66 -16.41
N PHE A 11 8.18 -1.79 -15.77
CA PHE A 11 6.72 -1.84 -15.86
C PHE A 11 6.19 -1.74 -17.30
N PRO A 12 6.69 -0.83 -18.18
CA PRO A 12 6.22 -0.76 -19.57
C PRO A 12 6.31 -2.09 -20.32
N SER A 13 7.36 -2.88 -20.07
CA SER A 13 7.55 -4.20 -20.68
C SER A 13 6.57 -5.27 -20.15
N ARG A 14 6.04 -5.08 -18.93
CA ARG A 14 5.12 -6.01 -18.25
C ARG A 14 3.65 -5.65 -18.40
N ALA A 15 3.34 -4.40 -18.73
CA ALA A 15 1.97 -3.90 -18.92
C ALA A 15 1.13 -4.82 -19.83
N GLY A 16 1.73 -5.38 -20.89
CA GLY A 16 1.06 -6.33 -21.78
C GLY A 16 0.60 -7.63 -21.09
N LYS A 17 1.41 -8.19 -20.17
CA LYS A 17 1.07 -9.40 -19.41
C LYS A 17 -0.05 -9.11 -18.41
N ILE A 18 0.02 -7.97 -17.73
CA ILE A 18 -1.01 -7.54 -16.77
C ILE A 18 -2.34 -7.32 -17.50
N ALA A 19 -2.32 -6.62 -18.64
CA ALA A 19 -3.49 -6.41 -19.47
C ALA A 19 -4.11 -7.74 -19.96
N ALA A 20 -3.28 -8.71 -20.36
CA ALA A 20 -3.76 -10.04 -20.74
C ALA A 20 -4.45 -10.77 -19.58
N LEU A 21 -3.92 -10.64 -18.36
CA LEU A 21 -4.51 -11.23 -17.17
C LEU A 21 -5.83 -10.54 -16.79
N ILE A 22 -5.91 -9.21 -16.86
CA ILE A 22 -7.16 -8.47 -16.62
C ILE A 22 -8.23 -8.94 -17.61
N ARG A 23 -7.91 -9.08 -18.90
CA ARG A 23 -8.84 -9.59 -19.91
C ARG A 23 -9.31 -11.01 -19.61
N ALA A 24 -8.38 -11.90 -19.24
CA ALA A 24 -8.70 -13.28 -18.89
C ALA A 24 -9.62 -13.36 -17.66
N GLU A 25 -9.36 -12.57 -16.63
CA GLU A 25 -10.23 -12.48 -15.45
C GLU A 25 -11.59 -11.88 -15.80
N ASN A 26 -11.63 -10.80 -16.59
CA ASN A 26 -12.86 -10.13 -17.00
C ASN A 26 -13.79 -11.03 -17.84
N ALA A 27 -13.22 -11.93 -18.64
CA ALA A 27 -13.98 -12.92 -19.40
C ALA A 27 -14.66 -13.98 -18.51
N ARG A 28 -14.14 -14.21 -17.29
CA ARG A 28 -14.70 -15.17 -16.32
C ARG A 28 -15.66 -14.50 -15.33
N ARG A 29 -15.36 -13.25 -14.96
CA ARG A 29 -16.12 -12.46 -13.99
C ARG A 29 -15.86 -10.97 -14.23
N PRO A 30 -16.87 -10.08 -14.13
CA PRO A 30 -16.63 -8.65 -14.31
C PRO A 30 -15.57 -8.11 -13.34
N VAL A 31 -14.48 -7.56 -13.88
CA VAL A 31 -13.44 -6.87 -13.12
C VAL A 31 -13.90 -5.43 -12.89
N ARG A 32 -14.12 -5.05 -11.63
CA ARG A 32 -14.57 -3.70 -11.26
C ARG A 32 -13.44 -2.70 -11.11
N ALA A 33 -12.28 -3.17 -10.67
CA ALA A 33 -11.09 -2.38 -10.45
C ALA A 33 -9.86 -3.28 -10.47
N THR A 34 -8.73 -2.72 -10.90
CA THR A 34 -7.42 -3.37 -10.78
C THR A 34 -6.52 -2.49 -9.92
N PHE A 35 -5.97 -3.09 -8.87
CA PHE A 35 -4.94 -2.46 -8.04
C PHE A 35 -3.62 -3.19 -8.27
N LEU A 36 -2.56 -2.43 -8.55
CA LEU A 36 -1.21 -2.96 -8.69
C LEU A 36 -0.32 -2.41 -7.59
N HIS A 37 0.21 -3.32 -6.79
CA HIS A 37 1.14 -3.01 -5.73
C HIS A 37 2.59 -3.05 -6.22
N GLU A 38 3.36 -2.02 -5.90
CA GLU A 38 4.82 -1.96 -6.08
C GLU A 38 5.44 -1.17 -4.91
N ASP A 39 6.31 -1.82 -4.14
CA ASP A 39 7.05 -1.14 -3.07
C ASP A 39 8.06 -0.16 -3.68
N CYS A 40 8.18 1.03 -3.10
CA CYS A 40 9.14 2.02 -3.58
C CYS A 40 10.41 1.97 -2.73
N ASP A 41 11.59 1.73 -3.29
CA ASP A 41 12.84 1.72 -2.51
C ASP A 41 13.32 3.11 -1.98
N GLU A 42 12.45 4.12 -2.03
CA GLU A 42 12.75 5.51 -1.69
C GLU A 42 11.59 6.14 -0.89
N VAL A 43 11.93 7.13 -0.04
CA VAL A 43 10.96 7.91 0.74
C VAL A 43 10.10 8.81 -0.17
N GLU A 44 9.03 9.39 0.37
CA GLU A 44 8.23 10.37 -0.36
C GLU A 44 9.08 11.56 -0.87
N PRO A 45 8.86 12.05 -2.10
CA PRO A 45 7.74 11.77 -3.01
C PRO A 45 7.99 10.66 -4.06
N ALA A 46 8.97 9.77 -3.89
CA ALA A 46 9.35 8.81 -4.94
C ALA A 46 8.19 7.96 -5.47
N HIS A 47 7.24 7.60 -4.60
CA HIS A 47 6.01 6.89 -4.94
C HIS A 47 5.19 7.55 -6.05
N GLU A 48 5.17 8.88 -6.14
CA GLU A 48 4.40 9.62 -7.16
C GLU A 48 4.90 9.28 -8.57
N ARG A 49 6.22 9.21 -8.75
CA ARG A 49 6.84 8.84 -10.04
C ARG A 49 6.56 7.38 -10.40
N VAL A 50 6.58 6.48 -9.42
CA VAL A 50 6.30 5.06 -9.63
C VAL A 50 4.83 4.86 -10.01
N ALA A 51 3.91 5.47 -9.26
CA ALA A 51 2.48 5.43 -9.53
C ALA A 51 2.18 5.95 -10.95
N LYS A 52 2.70 7.12 -11.29
CA LYS A 52 2.54 7.70 -12.63
C LYS A 52 3.02 6.76 -13.73
N THR A 53 4.20 6.15 -13.57
CA THR A 53 4.75 5.20 -14.55
C THR A 53 3.83 3.98 -14.75
N ILE A 54 3.28 3.45 -13.66
CA ILE A 54 2.34 2.31 -13.68
C ILE A 54 1.04 2.69 -14.40
N GLU A 55 0.45 3.81 -14.02
CA GLU A 55 -0.85 4.26 -14.50
C GLU A 55 -0.80 4.62 -15.99
N GLU A 56 0.19 5.41 -16.42
CA GLU A 56 0.36 5.81 -17.82
C GLU A 56 0.66 4.60 -18.73
N SER A 57 1.52 3.68 -18.29
CA SER A 57 1.84 2.48 -19.07
C SER A 57 0.66 1.52 -19.19
N SER A 58 -0.23 1.50 -18.20
CA SER A 58 -1.45 0.69 -18.22
C SER A 58 -2.51 1.29 -19.12
N LEU A 59 -2.67 2.62 -19.05
CA LEU A 59 -3.57 3.38 -19.90
C LEU A 59 -3.20 3.22 -21.39
N ALA A 60 -1.90 3.19 -21.71
CA ALA A 60 -1.41 2.90 -23.05
C ALA A 60 -1.80 1.49 -23.59
N LYS A 61 -2.34 0.62 -22.73
CA LYS A 61 -2.89 -0.70 -23.07
C LYS A 61 -4.41 -0.77 -22.95
N SER A 62 -5.07 0.37 -22.77
CA SER A 62 -6.53 0.48 -22.58
C SER A 62 -7.03 -0.24 -21.32
N HIS A 63 -6.21 -0.28 -20.26
CA HIS A 63 -6.61 -0.79 -18.95
C HIS A 63 -6.34 0.27 -17.89
N HIS A 64 -7.34 0.54 -17.06
CA HIS A 64 -7.17 1.40 -15.91
C HIS A 64 -6.69 0.56 -14.72
N ILE A 65 -5.57 0.97 -14.12
CA ILE A 65 -4.95 0.34 -12.96
C ILE A 65 -4.69 1.43 -11.96
N HIS A 66 -5.11 1.22 -10.71
CA HIS A 66 -4.78 2.07 -9.57
C HIS A 66 -3.46 1.60 -8.98
N ALA A 67 -2.44 2.47 -8.96
CA ALA A 67 -1.17 2.11 -8.36
C ALA A 67 -1.26 2.14 -6.83
N VAL A 68 -0.68 1.14 -6.18
CA VAL A 68 -0.52 1.03 -4.73
C VAL A 68 0.97 1.06 -4.44
N THR A 69 1.50 2.25 -4.22
CA THR A 69 2.94 2.51 -4.14
C THR A 69 3.31 3.08 -2.78
N PRO A 70 3.42 2.26 -1.74
CA PRO A 70 3.88 2.74 -0.43
C PRO A 70 5.31 3.28 -0.56
N ALA A 71 5.59 4.41 0.10
CA ALA A 71 6.94 4.96 0.16
C ALA A 71 7.83 4.09 1.09
N TRP A 72 9.04 3.78 0.64
CA TRP A 72 9.93 2.76 1.19
C TRP A 72 9.33 1.33 1.14
N GLU A 73 8.34 1.05 2.00
CA GLU A 73 7.68 -0.25 2.12
C GLU A 73 6.29 -0.04 2.72
N MET A 74 5.41 -1.04 2.60
CA MET A 74 4.09 -1.04 3.26
C MET A 74 4.16 -0.83 4.78
N GLU A 75 5.27 -1.22 5.44
CA GLU A 75 5.51 -1.02 6.86
C GLU A 75 5.46 0.45 7.27
N SER A 76 5.73 1.38 6.34
CA SER A 76 5.56 2.82 6.59
C SER A 76 4.12 3.16 6.98
N TRP A 77 3.12 2.48 6.40
CA TRP A 77 1.70 2.71 6.70
C TRP A 77 1.28 2.17 8.06
N VAL A 78 2.00 1.22 8.64
CA VAL A 78 1.69 0.68 9.98
C VAL A 78 1.74 1.78 11.04
N PHE A 79 2.67 2.73 10.90
CA PHE A 79 2.81 3.87 11.80
C PHE A 79 1.61 4.83 11.78
N LEU A 80 0.71 4.74 10.79
CA LEU A 80 -0.52 5.51 10.76
C LEU A 80 -1.50 5.07 11.85
N TRP A 81 -1.48 3.80 12.27
CA TRP A 81 -2.44 3.23 13.23
C TRP A 81 -1.75 2.41 14.35
N PRO A 82 -1.04 3.06 15.29
CA PRO A 82 -0.48 2.39 16.47
C PRO A 82 -1.49 1.53 17.24
N GLU A 83 -2.74 1.96 17.28
CA GLU A 83 -3.84 1.23 17.92
C GLU A 83 -4.11 -0.12 17.25
N ALA A 84 -4.02 -0.22 15.92
CA ALA A 84 -4.24 -1.47 15.20
C ALA A 84 -3.14 -2.50 15.48
N VAL A 85 -1.90 -2.04 15.69
CA VAL A 85 -0.77 -2.89 16.09
C VAL A 85 -1.03 -3.52 17.45
N THR A 86 -1.47 -2.70 18.41
CA THR A 86 -1.80 -3.15 19.77
C THR A 86 -3.01 -4.08 19.76
N ALA A 87 -4.01 -3.80 18.93
CA ALA A 87 -5.20 -4.63 18.77
C ALA A 87 -4.90 -6.00 18.14
N TYR A 88 -3.95 -6.04 17.20
CA TYR A 88 -3.48 -7.29 16.59
C TYR A 88 -2.66 -8.12 17.57
N ARG A 89 -1.74 -7.47 18.30
CA ARG A 89 -0.92 -8.10 19.34
C ARG A 89 -0.84 -7.18 20.57
N PRO A 90 -1.55 -7.50 21.67
CA PRO A 90 -1.61 -6.64 22.86
C PRO A 90 -0.26 -6.33 23.52
N SER A 91 0.74 -7.19 23.32
CA SER A 91 2.10 -6.97 23.82
C SER A 91 2.87 -5.90 23.04
N TRP A 92 2.47 -5.62 21.79
CA TRP A 92 3.17 -4.70 20.90
C TRP A 92 2.69 -3.27 21.10
N LYS A 93 3.64 -2.35 21.24
CA LYS A 93 3.39 -0.91 21.32
C LYS A 93 4.33 -0.17 20.39
N LEU A 94 3.78 0.76 19.61
CA LEU A 94 4.60 1.72 18.88
C LEU A 94 4.83 2.97 19.72
N SER A 95 5.98 3.59 19.52
CA SER A 95 6.32 4.87 20.13
C SER A 95 5.36 5.97 19.66
N ASN A 96 5.00 6.86 20.58
CA ASN A 96 4.25 8.08 20.24
C ASN A 96 5.08 9.10 19.43
N SER A 97 6.39 8.88 19.25
CA SER A 97 7.27 9.78 18.50
C SER A 97 6.87 9.96 17.03
N TYR A 98 6.10 9.04 16.46
CA TYR A 98 5.60 9.12 15.08
C TYR A 98 4.32 9.94 14.92
N ARG A 99 3.69 10.35 16.02
CA ARG A 99 2.46 11.13 15.98
C ARG A 99 2.69 12.44 15.22
N SER A 100 1.76 12.76 14.31
CA SER A 100 1.81 13.94 13.44
C SER A 100 3.04 14.01 12.52
N ARG A 101 3.81 12.93 12.36
CA ARG A 101 4.94 12.86 11.42
C ARG A 101 4.50 12.32 10.07
N SER A 102 5.26 12.65 9.03
CA SER A 102 5.15 11.97 7.75
C SER A 102 5.88 10.63 7.82
N THR A 103 5.11 9.55 7.78
CA THR A 103 5.60 8.16 7.86
C THR A 103 6.22 7.68 6.56
N GLY A 104 5.83 8.27 5.43
CA GLY A 104 6.50 8.03 4.15
C GLY A 104 7.91 8.64 4.06
N MET A 105 8.36 9.40 5.09
CA MET A 105 9.74 9.84 5.24
C MET A 105 10.60 8.86 6.05
N ILE A 106 10.03 7.75 6.53
CA ILE A 106 10.76 6.73 7.29
C ILE A 106 11.50 5.82 6.29
N ALA A 107 12.81 6.02 6.16
CA ALA A 107 13.68 5.06 5.48
C ALA A 107 13.86 3.79 6.34
N ASN A 108 14.06 2.65 5.69
CA ASN A 108 14.18 1.33 6.33
C ASN A 108 12.97 1.09 7.26
N ALA A 109 11.77 1.20 6.68
CA ALA A 109 10.51 1.22 7.42
C ALA A 109 10.31 -0.05 8.25
N LYS A 110 10.60 -1.22 7.67
CA LYS A 110 10.57 -2.51 8.37
C LYS A 110 11.56 -2.62 9.52
N GLU A 111 12.81 -2.23 9.33
CA GLU A 111 13.83 -2.24 10.40
C GLU A 111 13.45 -1.26 11.50
N THR A 112 12.94 -0.09 11.13
CA THR A 112 12.47 0.92 12.08
C THR A 112 11.28 0.42 12.88
N LEU A 113 10.30 -0.23 12.23
CA LEU A 113 9.14 -0.83 12.88
C LEU A 113 9.56 -1.92 13.86
N THR A 114 10.43 -2.85 13.42
CA THR A 114 10.91 -3.96 14.25
C THR A 114 11.65 -3.44 15.48
N ARG A 115 12.57 -2.48 15.30
CA ARG A 115 13.32 -1.88 16.41
C ARG A 115 12.42 -1.14 17.40
N ASP A 116 11.44 -0.40 16.90
CA ASP A 116 10.50 0.34 17.75
C ASP A 116 9.63 -0.62 18.58
N LEU A 117 9.11 -1.68 17.95
CA LEU A 117 8.35 -2.72 18.64
C LEU A 117 9.19 -3.45 19.69
N ASP A 118 10.42 -3.85 19.35
CA ASP A 118 11.33 -4.52 20.28
C ASP A 118 11.68 -3.63 21.48
N SER A 119 11.88 -2.32 21.26
CA SER A 119 12.25 -1.37 22.31
C SER A 119 11.09 -1.04 23.25
N ASN A 120 9.87 -0.90 22.72
CA ASN A 120 8.70 -0.49 23.48
C ASN A 120 7.89 -1.67 24.06
N SER A 121 8.26 -2.90 23.72
CA SER A 121 7.58 -4.13 24.17
C SER A 121 8.49 -5.10 24.92
N PRO A 122 9.26 -4.65 25.94
CA PRO A 122 10.25 -5.47 26.61
C PRO A 122 9.57 -6.56 27.44
N GLY A 123 9.64 -7.80 26.98
CA GLY A 123 9.06 -8.95 27.65
C GLY A 123 9.71 -10.24 27.18
N ARG A 124 10.04 -11.13 28.13
CA ARG A 124 10.53 -12.47 27.80
C ARG A 124 9.40 -13.22 27.09
N GLY A 125 9.57 -13.48 25.80
CA GLY A 125 8.58 -14.18 24.98
C GLY A 125 7.67 -13.28 24.13
N THR A 126 7.89 -11.96 24.09
CA THR A 126 7.22 -11.11 23.10
C THR A 126 7.59 -11.58 21.68
N PRO A 127 6.61 -11.95 20.84
CA PRO A 127 6.89 -12.37 19.47
C PRO A 127 7.54 -11.24 18.67
N LYS A 128 8.52 -11.56 17.84
CA LYS A 128 9.11 -10.59 16.90
C LYS A 128 8.17 -10.33 15.73
N TYR A 129 8.21 -9.11 15.22
CA TYR A 129 7.51 -8.75 14.00
C TYR A 129 7.97 -9.57 12.80
N ARG A 130 7.03 -9.96 11.94
CA ARG A 130 7.26 -10.58 10.63
C ARG A 130 6.38 -9.89 9.60
N GLU A 131 6.82 -9.85 8.35
CA GLU A 131 6.01 -9.32 7.23
C GLU A 131 4.63 -10.01 7.14
N SER A 132 4.55 -11.29 7.51
CA SER A 132 3.30 -12.04 7.56
C SER A 132 2.29 -11.51 8.58
N ASP A 133 2.70 -10.66 9.52
CA ASP A 133 1.80 -10.00 10.48
C ASP A 133 1.08 -8.79 9.87
N LEU A 134 1.63 -8.20 8.81
CA LEU A 134 1.11 -6.99 8.19
C LEU A 134 -0.36 -7.13 7.75
N PRO A 135 -0.79 -8.21 7.06
CA PRO A 135 -2.20 -8.39 6.72
C PRO A 135 -3.12 -8.42 7.94
N GLY A 136 -2.68 -9.02 9.05
CA GLY A 136 -3.45 -9.07 10.29
C GLY A 136 -3.59 -7.71 10.97
N ILE A 137 -2.53 -6.89 10.94
CA ILE A 137 -2.58 -5.50 11.41
C ILE A 137 -3.56 -4.68 10.55
N MET A 138 -3.47 -4.79 9.23
CA MET A 138 -4.37 -4.07 8.32
C MET A 138 -5.83 -4.55 8.44
N GLU A 139 -6.05 -5.83 8.74
CA GLU A 139 -7.37 -6.34 9.08
C GLU A 139 -7.93 -5.68 10.35
N LYS A 140 -7.10 -5.41 11.36
CA LYS A 140 -7.51 -4.65 12.55
C LYS A 140 -7.88 -3.21 12.22
N VAL A 141 -7.12 -2.54 11.35
CA VAL A 141 -7.47 -1.18 10.88
C VAL A 141 -8.88 -1.15 10.33
N ARG A 142 -9.23 -2.13 9.49
CA ARG A 142 -10.56 -2.25 8.87
C ARG A 142 -11.64 -2.63 9.88
N THR A 143 -11.44 -3.71 10.63
CA THR A 143 -12.47 -4.32 11.48
C THR A 143 -12.81 -3.48 12.71
N GLU A 144 -11.87 -2.64 13.18
CA GLU A 144 -12.07 -1.75 14.33
C GLU A 144 -12.40 -0.30 13.92
N GLY A 145 -12.59 -0.03 12.62
CA GLY A 145 -12.95 1.31 12.14
C GLY A 145 -11.87 2.37 12.38
N LEU A 146 -10.60 1.97 12.30
CA LEU A 146 -9.46 2.85 12.60
C LEU A 146 -8.98 3.63 11.36
N ILE A 147 -9.51 3.36 10.16
CA ILE A 147 -9.04 3.94 8.90
C ILE A 147 -8.95 5.48 8.96
N ASP A 148 -9.93 6.13 9.59
CA ASP A 148 -10.00 7.59 9.76
C ASP A 148 -9.30 8.11 11.02
N GLN A 149 -8.88 7.21 11.92
CA GLN A 149 -8.26 7.52 13.21
C GLN A 149 -6.72 7.53 13.13
N ARG A 150 -6.19 8.03 12.01
CA ARG A 150 -4.73 8.06 11.77
C ARG A 150 -4.03 8.96 12.79
N ARG A 151 -2.90 8.48 13.31
CA ARG A 151 -2.03 9.24 14.23
C ARG A 151 -0.87 9.94 13.53
N ALA A 152 -0.60 9.59 12.28
CA ALA A 152 0.47 10.14 11.47
C ALA A 152 -0.01 10.40 10.04
N GLN A 153 0.86 10.89 9.17
CA GLN A 153 0.56 11.26 7.80
C GLN A 153 1.34 10.41 6.81
N SER A 154 0.78 10.15 5.62
CA SER A 154 1.53 9.64 4.46
C SER A 154 0.81 10.02 3.19
N ARG A 155 1.51 10.74 2.30
CA ARG A 155 1.02 11.05 0.96
C ARG A 155 0.83 9.80 0.13
N SER A 156 1.69 8.80 0.29
CA SER A 156 1.55 7.52 -0.42
C SER A 156 0.27 6.77 -0.04
N PHE A 157 -0.11 6.80 1.24
CA PHE A 157 -1.39 6.25 1.68
C PHE A 157 -2.58 7.11 1.25
N ASP A 158 -2.47 8.44 1.34
CA ASP A 158 -3.54 9.34 0.88
C ASP A 158 -3.83 9.12 -0.62
N ALA A 159 -2.79 9.03 -1.45
CA ALA A 159 -2.92 8.73 -2.88
C ALA A 159 -3.62 7.38 -3.12
N PHE A 160 -3.20 6.32 -2.40
CA PHE A 160 -3.87 5.02 -2.48
C PHE A 160 -5.35 5.09 -2.07
N ARG A 161 -5.65 5.75 -0.93
CA ARG A 161 -7.02 5.89 -0.44
C ARG A 161 -7.88 6.63 -1.45
N ASP A 162 -7.38 7.71 -2.03
CA ASP A 162 -8.12 8.53 -2.97
C ASP A 162 -8.39 7.77 -4.27
N ALA A 163 -7.42 6.99 -4.76
CA ALA A 163 -7.60 6.06 -5.88
C ALA A 163 -8.65 4.97 -5.58
N ALA A 164 -8.62 4.41 -4.36
CA ALA A 164 -9.59 3.41 -3.92
C ALA A 164 -11.00 3.96 -3.67
N ALA A 165 -11.14 5.26 -3.37
CA ALA A 165 -12.43 5.90 -3.13
C ALA A 165 -13.25 6.09 -4.43
N CYS A 166 -12.58 6.18 -5.59
CA CYS A 166 -13.28 6.15 -6.87
C CYS A 166 -12.62 5.22 -7.90
N PRO A 167 -12.79 3.90 -7.75
CA PRO A 167 -12.13 2.92 -8.61
C PRO A 167 -12.58 2.99 -10.09
N THR A 168 -13.74 3.59 -10.33
CA THR A 168 -14.42 3.66 -11.63
C THR A 168 -14.53 5.08 -12.18
N CYS A 169 -13.99 6.11 -11.52
CA CYS A 169 -14.10 7.50 -12.00
C CYS A 169 -13.53 7.69 -13.41
N ASP A 170 -12.62 6.80 -13.83
CA ASP A 170 -12.00 6.84 -15.16
C ASP A 170 -12.59 5.83 -16.16
N LEU A 171 -13.41 4.87 -15.69
CA LEU A 171 -14.01 3.84 -16.56
C LEU A 171 -15.27 4.32 -17.29
N ARG A 172 -15.96 5.35 -16.77
CA ARG A 172 -17.16 5.91 -17.44
C ARG A 172 -16.79 6.75 -18.66
N THR A 173 -15.66 7.42 -18.65
CA THR A 173 -15.17 8.24 -19.78
C THR A 173 -14.75 7.39 -20.98
N LEU A 174 -14.34 6.13 -20.77
CA LEU A 174 -13.92 5.19 -21.82
C LEU A 174 -15.06 4.35 -22.40
N ALA A 175 -16.21 4.27 -21.72
CA ALA A 175 -17.40 3.57 -22.22
C ALA A 175 -18.25 4.42 -23.18
N GLU A 176 -17.92 5.71 -23.35
CA GLU A 176 -18.63 6.67 -24.20
C GLU A 176 -17.81 7.14 -25.42
N SER A 177 -16.70 6.46 -25.76
CA SER A 177 -16.03 6.69 -27.04
C SER A 177 -16.71 5.87 -28.14
N PRO A 178 -17.28 6.50 -29.19
CA PRO A 178 -18.00 5.82 -30.27
C PRO A 178 -17.10 4.97 -31.17
#